data_AF-B7QFV6-F1
#
_entry.id   AF-B7QFV6-F1
#
_cell.length_a   1.000
_cell.length_b   1.000
_cell.length_c   1.000
_cell.angle_alpha   90.00
_cell.angle_beta   90.00
_cell.angle_gamma   90.00
#
_symmetry.space_group_name_H-M   'P 1'
#
loop_
_entity.id
_entity.type
_entity.pdbx_description
1 polymer ?
#
loop_
_entity_poly.entity_id
_entity_poly.type
_entity_poly.pdbx_seq_one_letter_code
_entity_poly.pdbx_strand_id
1 'polypeptide(L)'
;MGSSAERERFNKLTACICPEYELLTPCDLKYRMNRVKIQLLENDVDLDYPCSAGPSTVCWLLDALCPCNAILYKGGLGLCEEELGCLTCKTHTVPKSKELLGNEGAILEAAYLLYRLFEQHRCLQRAIEANRDILEAYVSVKGRCAIGLASNFTLTVLQNICALQQAVRFVLKPNMSKRSAEMFQRYENSRELFRRVERSDEASSWGTCNLILSAAEFIGCYFFVVAEIVKGTLQCEQTSTTTAQLDDLNGVCVLKIVSFLRLSDVRS
;
A
#
# COMPACT_ATOMS: atom_id res chain seq x y z
N MET A 1 8.05 37.88 -4.03
CA MET A 1 9.33 37.29 -4.48
C MET A 1 9.59 36.10 -3.57
N GLY A 2 9.54 34.87 -4.09
CA GLY A 2 9.69 33.66 -3.25
C GLY A 2 11.08 33.57 -2.63
N SER A 3 11.17 33.02 -1.43
CA SER A 3 12.43 32.87 -0.70
C SER A 3 13.41 31.97 -1.47
N SER A 4 14.71 32.13 -1.26
CA SER A 4 15.75 31.29 -1.88
C SER A 4 15.51 29.79 -1.64
N ALA A 5 14.97 29.44 -0.47
CA ALA A 5 14.62 28.07 -0.10
C ALA A 5 13.41 27.52 -0.90
N GLU A 6 12.37 28.33 -1.12
CA GLU A 6 11.24 27.94 -1.97
C GLU A 6 11.69 27.73 -3.41
N ARG A 7 12.63 28.55 -3.90
CA ARG A 7 13.19 28.42 -5.24
C ARG A 7 14.03 27.15 -5.40
N GLU A 8 14.80 26.76 -4.38
CA GLU A 8 15.56 25.51 -4.38
C GLU A 8 14.65 24.28 -4.29
N ARG A 9 13.62 24.30 -3.42
CA ARG A 9 12.60 23.24 -3.34
C ARG A 9 11.82 23.13 -4.65
N PHE A 10 11.46 24.27 -5.24
CA PHE A 10 10.83 24.36 -6.55
C PHE A 10 11.71 23.73 -7.64
N ASN A 11 13.00 24.03 -7.68
CA ASN A 11 13.93 23.45 -8.65
C ASN A 11 14.09 21.93 -8.46
N LYS A 12 14.13 21.43 -7.22
CA LYS A 12 14.16 19.98 -6.93
C LYS A 12 12.87 19.29 -7.37
N LEU A 13 11.70 19.85 -7.07
CA LEU A 13 10.41 19.32 -7.53
C LEU A 13 10.31 19.32 -9.07
N THR A 14 10.73 20.41 -9.72
CA THR A 14 10.67 20.59 -11.19
C THR A 14 11.62 19.64 -11.92
N ALA A 15 12.88 19.53 -11.47
CA ALA A 15 13.87 18.63 -12.06
C ALA A 15 13.47 17.15 -11.96
N CYS A 16 12.68 16.79 -10.94
CA CYS A 16 12.24 15.42 -10.71
C CYS A 16 10.93 15.06 -11.42
N ILE A 17 10.04 16.04 -11.60
CA ILE A 17 8.80 15.85 -12.40
C ILE A 17 9.10 15.93 -13.91
N CYS A 18 10.11 16.69 -14.32
CA CYS A 18 10.37 17.03 -15.72
C CYS A 18 11.87 16.97 -16.11
N PRO A 19 12.55 15.82 -16.01
CA PRO A 19 13.95 15.74 -16.47
C PRO A 19 14.10 15.87 -18.00
N GLU A 20 13.04 15.68 -18.80
CA GLU A 20 13.08 15.80 -20.29
C GLU A 20 11.84 16.50 -20.90
N TYR A 21 11.06 17.26 -20.11
CA TYR A 21 9.95 18.03 -20.69
C TYR A 21 10.48 19.36 -21.23
N GLU A 22 10.84 19.41 -22.51
CA GLU A 22 11.04 20.67 -23.25
C GLU A 22 9.73 21.49 -23.39
N LEU A 23 8.58 21.01 -22.88
CA LEU A 23 7.24 21.53 -23.16
C LEU A 23 6.48 22.13 -21.96
N LEU A 24 6.93 21.98 -20.72
CA LEU A 24 6.30 22.64 -19.56
C LEU A 24 7.14 23.84 -19.14
N THR A 25 6.63 25.04 -19.39
CA THR A 25 7.36 26.24 -18.96
C THR A 25 7.28 26.36 -17.43
N PRO A 26 8.30 26.92 -16.76
CA PRO A 26 8.24 27.18 -15.31
C PRO A 26 6.99 27.98 -14.87
N CYS A 27 6.41 28.76 -15.78
CA CYS A 27 5.17 29.49 -15.60
C CYS A 27 3.96 28.55 -15.45
N ASP A 28 3.90 27.47 -16.22
CA ASP A 28 2.79 26.50 -16.18
C ASP A 28 2.75 25.75 -14.85
N LEU A 29 3.91 25.35 -14.33
CA LEU A 29 3.99 24.65 -13.04
C LEU A 29 3.58 25.57 -11.89
N LYS A 30 4.09 26.81 -11.86
CA LYS A 30 3.73 27.80 -10.84
C LYS A 30 2.23 28.11 -10.87
N TYR A 31 1.65 28.22 -12.07
CA TYR A 31 0.21 28.39 -12.23
C TYR A 31 -0.58 27.22 -11.62
N ARG A 32 -0.19 25.98 -11.91
CA ARG A 32 -0.84 24.77 -11.36
C ARG A 32 -0.74 24.69 -9.83
N MET A 33 0.44 24.97 -9.28
CA MET A 33 0.64 25.00 -7.82
C MET A 33 -0.26 26.04 -7.15
N ASN A 34 -0.30 27.26 -7.71
CA ASN A 34 -1.18 28.31 -7.21
C ASN A 34 -2.65 27.91 -7.33
N ARG A 35 -3.03 27.22 -8.40
CA ARG A 35 -4.40 26.72 -8.58
C ARG A 35 -4.79 25.73 -7.48
N VAL A 36 -3.90 24.81 -7.09
CA VAL A 36 -4.13 23.90 -5.96
C VAL A 36 -4.31 24.68 -4.67
N LYS A 37 -3.44 25.66 -4.39
CA LYS A 37 -3.55 26.51 -3.19
C LYS A 37 -4.87 27.27 -3.15
N ILE A 38 -5.26 27.91 -4.25
CA ILE A 38 -6.52 28.64 -4.36
C ILE A 38 -7.71 27.71 -4.14
N GLN A 39 -7.74 26.56 -4.84
CA GLN A 39 -8.82 25.59 -4.71
C GLN A 39 -8.99 25.08 -3.27
N LEU A 40 -7.89 24.87 -2.55
CA LEU A 40 -7.94 24.47 -1.14
C LEU A 40 -8.37 25.61 -0.22
N LEU A 41 -7.86 26.82 -0.44
CA LEU A 41 -8.24 28.00 0.34
C LEU A 41 -9.72 28.36 0.16
N GLU A 42 -10.30 28.17 -1.03
CA GLU A 42 -11.74 28.31 -1.27
C GLU A 42 -12.60 27.32 -0.46
N ASN A 43 -11.98 26.27 0.09
CA ASN A 43 -12.60 25.29 0.99
C ASN A 43 -12.05 25.42 2.43
N ASP A 44 -11.54 26.59 2.81
CA ASP A 44 -10.97 26.89 4.13
C ASP A 44 -9.77 26.00 4.53
N VAL A 45 -9.04 25.48 3.54
CA VAL A 45 -7.84 24.66 3.75
C VAL A 45 -6.58 25.44 3.38
N ASP A 46 -5.78 25.80 4.40
CA ASP A 46 -4.45 26.36 4.19
C ASP A 46 -3.40 25.23 4.08
N LEU A 47 -2.95 24.97 2.85
CA LEU A 47 -1.95 23.95 2.54
C LEU A 47 -0.55 24.25 3.15
N ASP A 48 -0.27 25.51 3.50
CA ASP A 48 0.99 25.88 4.13
C ASP A 48 0.91 25.72 5.68
N TYR A 49 -0.26 25.42 6.24
CA TYR A 49 -0.43 25.20 7.68
C TYR A 49 0.22 23.88 8.14
N PRO A 50 1.04 23.87 9.20
CA PRO A 50 1.76 22.68 9.63
C PRO A 50 0.81 21.63 10.20
N CYS A 51 1.30 20.40 10.32
CA CYS A 51 0.53 19.32 10.93
C CYS A 51 0.20 19.57 12.40
N SER A 52 -1.10 19.53 12.72
CA SER A 52 -1.63 19.72 14.08
C SER A 52 -1.69 18.44 14.92
N ALA A 53 -1.30 17.28 14.37
CA ALA A 53 -1.41 15.99 15.04
C ALA A 53 -0.48 15.91 16.26
N GLY A 54 -1.03 15.86 17.47
CA GLY A 54 -0.32 15.75 18.74
C GLY A 54 -0.65 14.46 19.49
N PRO A 55 -0.17 14.29 20.73
CA PRO A 55 -0.50 13.11 21.55
C PRO A 55 -2.00 12.93 21.82
N SER A 56 -2.76 14.04 21.84
CA SER A 56 -4.19 14.08 22.16
C SER A 56 -5.01 14.88 21.15
N THR A 57 -4.39 15.33 20.06
CA THR A 57 -5.05 16.14 19.03
C THR A 57 -4.92 15.47 17.67
N VAL A 58 -6.02 15.40 16.94
CA VAL A 58 -6.03 14.87 15.59
C VAL A 58 -5.51 15.90 14.58
N CYS A 59 -5.07 15.42 13.42
CA CYS A 59 -4.61 16.32 12.36
C CYS A 59 -5.80 17.02 11.70
N TRP A 60 -5.68 18.32 11.42
CA TRP A 60 -6.65 19.07 10.61
C TRP A 60 -6.89 18.45 9.23
N LEU A 61 -5.92 17.65 8.73
CA LEU A 61 -6.04 16.95 7.47
C LEU A 61 -7.21 15.96 7.45
N LEU A 62 -7.67 15.47 8.61
CA LEU A 62 -8.87 14.65 8.71
C LEU A 62 -10.14 15.45 8.41
N ASP A 63 -10.20 16.71 8.83
CA ASP A 63 -11.30 17.62 8.51
C ASP A 63 -11.23 18.07 7.03
N ALA A 64 -10.03 18.09 6.45
CA ALA A 64 -9.76 18.48 5.06
C ALA A 64 -9.77 17.31 4.05
N LEU A 65 -10.25 16.12 4.42
CA LEU A 65 -10.21 14.95 3.53
C LEU A 65 -10.95 15.19 2.20
N CYS A 66 -12.16 15.74 2.24
CA CYS A 66 -12.95 16.01 1.03
C CYS A 66 -12.23 16.91 0.02
N PRO A 67 -11.82 18.15 0.37
CA PRO A 67 -11.14 19.04 -0.58
C PRO A 67 -9.79 18.48 -1.06
N CYS A 68 -9.03 17.80 -0.20
CA CYS A 68 -7.80 17.15 -0.61
C CYS A 68 -8.05 15.98 -1.60
N ASN A 69 -9.03 15.12 -1.31
CA ASN A 69 -9.36 13.98 -2.17
C ASN A 69 -9.94 14.39 -3.53
N ALA A 70 -10.63 15.53 -3.60
CA ALA A 70 -11.09 16.10 -4.87
C ALA A 70 -9.93 16.37 -5.84
N ILE A 71 -8.72 16.57 -5.34
CA ILE A 71 -7.49 16.74 -6.14
C ILE A 71 -6.74 15.41 -6.24
N LEU A 72 -6.51 14.70 -5.13
CA LEU A 72 -5.72 13.45 -5.08
C LEU A 72 -6.33 12.32 -5.94
N TYR A 73 -7.66 12.19 -6.01
CA TYR A 73 -8.30 11.15 -6.82
C TYR A 73 -7.98 11.27 -8.30
N LYS A 74 -7.69 12.48 -8.79
CA LYS A 74 -7.25 12.69 -10.18
C LYS A 74 -5.88 12.06 -10.46
N GLY A 75 -5.06 11.88 -9.42
CA GLY A 75 -3.79 11.15 -9.45
C GLY A 75 -3.87 9.72 -8.93
N GLY A 76 -5.08 9.17 -8.73
CA GLY A 76 -5.26 7.79 -8.27
C GLY A 76 -4.96 7.55 -6.80
N LEU A 77 -4.97 8.60 -5.98
CA LEU A 77 -4.73 8.50 -4.54
C LEU A 77 -5.91 9.03 -3.75
N GLY A 78 -6.11 8.50 -2.56
CA GLY A 78 -7.12 8.95 -1.62
C GLY A 78 -6.61 8.88 -0.19
N LEU A 79 -7.01 9.85 0.62
CA LEU A 79 -6.85 9.84 2.06
C LEU A 79 -8.17 9.42 2.69
N CYS A 80 -8.12 8.63 3.75
CA CYS A 80 -9.32 8.24 4.49
C CYS A 80 -8.99 8.04 5.97
N GLU A 81 -10.02 8.06 6.79
CA GLU A 81 -9.96 7.70 8.20
C GLU A 81 -10.59 6.32 8.35
N GLU A 82 -9.78 5.27 8.54
CA GLU A 82 -10.31 3.91 8.74
C GLU A 82 -10.69 3.66 10.19
N GLU A 83 -9.90 4.24 11.11
CA GLU A 83 -10.16 4.28 12.54
C GLU A 83 -10.16 5.74 12.99
N LEU A 84 -10.96 6.08 14.00
CA LEU A 84 -11.07 7.45 14.49
C LEU A 84 -9.70 8.01 14.90
N GLY A 85 -9.29 9.12 14.27
CA GLY A 85 -8.01 9.78 14.42
C GLY A 85 -6.87 9.22 13.55
N CYS A 86 -7.09 8.12 12.84
CA CYS A 86 -6.07 7.41 12.08
C CYS A 86 -6.20 7.67 10.57
N LEU A 87 -5.30 8.50 10.05
CA LEU A 87 -5.18 8.74 8.61
C LEU A 87 -4.58 7.51 7.92
N THR A 88 -5.20 7.08 6.82
CA THR A 88 -4.69 6.05 5.91
C THR A 88 -4.67 6.61 4.47
N CYS A 89 -3.68 6.21 3.68
CA CYS A 89 -3.60 6.52 2.25
C CYS A 89 -3.95 5.27 1.42
N LYS A 90 -4.78 5.42 0.40
CA LYS A 90 -5.24 4.35 -0.48
C LYS A 90 -4.98 4.69 -1.93
N THR A 91 -4.76 3.64 -2.71
CA THR A 91 -4.65 3.72 -4.16
C THR A 91 -6.01 3.45 -4.77
N HIS A 92 -6.36 4.22 -5.78
CA HIS A 92 -7.58 4.05 -6.54
C HIS A 92 -7.22 3.76 -7.98
N THR A 93 -7.86 2.75 -8.56
CA THR A 93 -7.80 2.55 -10.00
C THR A 93 -8.42 3.76 -10.69
N VAL A 94 -7.57 4.61 -11.24
CA VAL A 94 -7.98 5.67 -12.16
C VAL A 94 -8.63 4.98 -13.37
N PRO A 95 -9.89 5.29 -13.71
CA PRO A 95 -10.53 4.72 -14.89
C PRO A 95 -9.63 4.95 -16.10
N LYS A 96 -9.31 3.90 -16.87
CA LYS A 96 -8.53 4.00 -18.12
C LYS A 96 -9.32 4.68 -19.26
N SER A 97 -10.25 5.60 -18.95
CA SER A 97 -10.97 6.33 -19.98
C SER A 97 -9.98 7.22 -20.73
N LYS A 98 -10.19 7.35 -22.05
CA LYS A 98 -9.35 8.17 -22.93
C LYS A 98 -9.28 9.65 -22.50
N GLU A 99 -10.21 10.10 -21.65
CA GLU A 99 -10.25 11.47 -21.10
C GLU A 99 -9.16 11.76 -20.06
N LEU A 100 -8.73 10.76 -19.29
CA LEU A 100 -7.67 10.92 -18.28
C LEU A 100 -6.26 10.90 -18.87
N LEU A 101 -6.07 10.24 -20.02
CA LEU A 101 -4.83 10.31 -20.82
C LEU A 101 -4.52 11.74 -21.31
N GLY A 102 -5.46 12.68 -21.21
CA GLY A 102 -5.29 14.08 -21.60
C GLY A 102 -5.11 15.10 -20.47
N ASN A 103 -5.24 14.72 -19.20
CA ASN A 103 -5.20 15.69 -18.09
C ASN A 103 -3.93 15.59 -17.24
N GLU A 104 -2.78 15.66 -17.92
CA GLU A 104 -1.45 15.71 -17.30
C GLU A 104 -1.37 16.78 -16.20
N GLY A 105 -2.07 17.90 -16.39
CA GLY A 105 -2.19 18.96 -15.42
C GLY A 105 -2.83 18.55 -14.09
N ALA A 106 -3.89 17.74 -14.12
CA ALA A 106 -4.53 17.25 -12.89
C ALA A 106 -3.64 16.25 -12.13
N ILE A 107 -2.87 15.45 -12.86
CA ILE A 107 -1.89 14.52 -12.29
C ILE A 107 -0.80 15.32 -11.56
N LEU A 108 -0.28 16.38 -12.20
CA LEU A 108 0.72 17.28 -11.59
C LEU A 108 0.20 17.96 -10.32
N GLU A 109 -1.08 18.30 -10.28
CA GLU A 109 -1.73 18.92 -9.11
C GLU A 109 -1.86 17.95 -7.95
N ALA A 110 -2.28 16.71 -8.23
CA ALA A 110 -2.28 15.64 -7.23
C ALA A 110 -0.87 15.36 -6.71
N ALA A 111 0.14 15.36 -7.60
CA ALA A 111 1.55 15.22 -7.23
C ALA A 111 2.01 16.30 -6.26
N TYR A 112 1.73 17.55 -6.62
CA TYR A 112 2.11 18.71 -5.82
C TYR A 112 1.44 18.67 -4.46
N LEU A 113 0.13 18.40 -4.42
CA LEU A 113 -0.62 18.28 -3.17
C LEU A 113 -0.04 17.18 -2.28
N LEU A 114 0.17 15.97 -2.83
CA LEU A 114 0.75 14.86 -2.08
C LEU A 114 2.13 15.22 -1.53
N TYR A 115 3.01 15.80 -2.35
CA TYR A 115 4.34 16.22 -1.93
C TYR A 115 4.28 17.22 -0.77
N ARG A 116 3.41 18.23 -0.88
CA ARG A 116 3.24 19.26 0.16
C ARG A 116 2.67 18.69 1.46
N LEU A 117 1.64 17.85 1.37
CA LEU A 117 1.08 17.17 2.55
C LEU A 117 2.14 16.26 3.18
N PHE A 118 2.90 15.51 2.38
CA PHE A 118 3.95 14.64 2.89
C PHE A 118 5.06 15.41 3.60
N GLU A 119 5.47 16.57 3.07
CA GLU A 119 6.50 17.42 3.69
C GLU A 119 6.06 17.99 5.04
N GLN A 120 4.78 18.37 5.16
CA GLN A 120 4.26 19.06 6.35
C GLN A 120 3.61 18.12 7.39
N HIS A 121 3.20 16.91 6.99
CA HIS A 121 2.38 16.02 7.82
C HIS A 121 3.07 14.73 8.26
N ARG A 122 3.63 14.76 9.47
CA ARG A 122 4.13 13.57 10.17
C ARG A 122 3.10 12.44 10.30
N CYS A 123 1.82 12.76 10.45
CA CYS A 123 0.75 11.76 10.53
C CYS A 123 0.59 11.02 9.19
N LEU A 124 0.70 11.73 8.07
CA LEU A 124 0.65 11.16 6.74
C LEU A 124 1.90 10.35 6.43
N GLN A 125 3.09 10.84 6.82
CA GLN A 125 4.33 10.07 6.70
C GLN A 125 4.22 8.72 7.42
N ARG A 126 3.78 8.71 8.68
CA ARG A 126 3.55 7.49 9.47
C ARG A 126 2.49 6.60 8.83
N ALA A 127 1.39 7.17 8.36
CA ALA A 127 0.32 6.44 7.69
C ALA A 127 0.82 5.68 6.46
N ILE A 128 1.65 6.33 5.64
CA ILE A 128 2.26 5.73 4.46
C ILE A 128 3.31 4.69 4.86
N GLU A 129 4.19 4.97 5.82
CA GLU A 129 5.20 4.03 6.29
C GLU A 129 4.59 2.76 6.88
N ALA A 130 3.47 2.89 7.59
CA ALA A 130 2.72 1.76 8.12
C ALA A 130 1.86 1.05 7.07
N ASN A 131 1.66 1.66 5.89
CA ASN A 131 0.73 1.14 4.90
C ASN A 131 1.26 -0.12 4.22
N ARG A 132 0.42 -1.15 4.24
CA ARG A 132 0.76 -2.48 3.75
C ARG A 132 0.16 -2.82 2.39
N ASP A 133 -0.69 -1.97 1.84
CA ASP A 133 -1.53 -2.29 0.69
C ASP A 133 -1.34 -1.32 -0.49
N ILE A 134 -0.62 -0.21 -0.29
CA ILE A 134 -0.20 0.67 -1.38
C ILE A 134 0.82 -0.08 -2.24
N LEU A 135 0.35 -0.56 -3.39
CA LEU A 135 1.13 -1.32 -4.38
C LEU A 135 1.50 -0.49 -5.61
N GLU A 136 0.84 0.64 -5.78
CA GLU A 136 1.00 1.51 -6.93
C GLU A 136 0.91 2.95 -6.44
N ALA A 137 1.74 3.83 -6.99
CA ALA A 137 1.52 5.24 -6.81
C ALA A 137 1.84 5.87 -8.14
N TYR A 138 0.86 5.84 -9.02
CA TYR A 138 0.99 6.40 -10.34
C TYR A 138 0.57 7.85 -10.32
N VAL A 139 1.52 8.73 -10.00
CA VAL A 139 1.52 10.03 -10.64
C VAL A 139 2.43 9.90 -11.86
N SER A 140 1.93 9.19 -12.88
CA SER A 140 2.63 8.98 -14.14
C SER A 140 2.17 10.03 -15.14
N VAL A 141 3.04 10.98 -15.48
CA VAL A 141 2.86 11.81 -16.68
C VAL A 141 3.74 11.18 -17.77
N LYS A 142 3.10 10.58 -18.79
CA LYS A 142 3.77 9.88 -19.91
C LYS A 142 4.88 8.89 -19.50
N GLY A 143 4.63 8.01 -18.53
CA GLY A 143 5.55 6.92 -18.17
C GLY A 143 6.63 7.28 -17.14
N ARG A 144 6.56 8.46 -16.50
CA ARG A 144 7.49 8.87 -15.44
C ARG A 144 6.76 9.25 -14.17
N CYS A 145 7.24 8.72 -13.04
CA CYS A 145 6.56 8.78 -11.75
C CYS A 145 7.06 9.95 -10.89
N ALA A 146 6.20 10.93 -10.58
CA ALA A 146 6.53 12.06 -9.70
C ALA A 146 6.73 11.66 -8.22
N ILE A 147 6.36 10.42 -7.85
CA ILE A 147 6.37 9.94 -6.46
C ILE A 147 7.75 9.46 -5.99
N GLY A 148 8.74 9.40 -6.90
CA GLY A 148 10.13 9.07 -6.58
C GLY A 148 10.85 10.00 -5.58
N LEU A 149 10.17 11.03 -5.05
CA LEU A 149 10.74 12.09 -4.21
C LEU A 149 10.52 11.91 -2.70
N ALA A 150 9.53 11.14 -2.29
CA ALA A 150 9.41 10.73 -0.89
C ALA A 150 10.09 9.37 -0.78
N SER A 151 11.36 9.34 -0.37
CA SER A 151 12.15 8.11 -0.21
C SER A 151 11.37 7.06 0.59
N ASN A 152 10.69 7.48 1.63
CA ASN A 152 9.92 6.59 2.51
C ASN A 152 8.66 6.06 1.82
N PHE A 153 7.96 6.90 1.05
CA PHE A 153 6.81 6.46 0.24
C PHE A 153 7.25 5.46 -0.84
N THR A 154 8.30 5.79 -1.60
CA THR A 154 8.84 4.91 -2.64
C THR A 154 9.32 3.59 -2.04
N LEU A 155 9.99 3.65 -0.88
CA LEU A 155 10.41 2.49 -0.13
C LEU A 155 9.22 1.62 0.30
N THR A 156 8.16 2.20 0.87
CA THR A 156 6.93 1.48 1.21
C THR A 156 6.35 0.76 -0.01
N VAL A 157 6.21 1.46 -1.14
CA VAL A 157 5.66 0.85 -2.36
C VAL A 157 6.53 -0.31 -2.84
N LEU A 158 7.85 -0.12 -2.87
CA LEU A 158 8.79 -1.17 -3.26
C LEU A 158 8.72 -2.37 -2.30
N GLN A 159 8.63 -2.12 -1.00
CA GLN A 159 8.47 -3.18 0.01
C GLN A 159 7.16 -3.96 -0.21
N ASN A 160 6.05 -3.26 -0.45
CA ASN A 160 4.76 -3.89 -0.70
C ASN A 160 4.76 -4.68 -2.02
N ILE A 161 5.38 -4.16 -3.08
CA ILE A 161 5.56 -4.86 -4.36
C ILE A 161 6.40 -6.13 -4.16
N CYS A 162 7.53 -6.04 -3.45
CA CYS A 162 8.38 -7.19 -3.15
C CYS A 162 7.63 -8.25 -2.33
N ALA A 163 6.85 -7.83 -1.32
CA ALA A 163 6.01 -8.71 -0.51
C ALA A 163 4.95 -9.41 -1.37
N LEU A 164 4.27 -8.67 -2.26
CA LEU A 164 3.30 -9.25 -3.18
C LEU A 164 3.97 -10.22 -4.16
N GLN A 165 5.17 -9.92 -4.66
CA GLN A 165 5.91 -10.85 -5.52
C GLN A 165 6.30 -12.13 -4.78
N GLN A 166 6.63 -12.03 -3.48
CA GLN A 166 6.86 -13.21 -2.64
C GLN A 166 5.59 -14.04 -2.47
N ALA A 167 4.44 -13.39 -2.25
CA ALA A 167 3.13 -14.07 -2.22
C ALA A 167 2.82 -14.79 -3.54
N VAL A 168 3.04 -14.15 -4.70
CA VAL A 168 2.87 -14.78 -6.02
C VAL A 168 3.77 -16.01 -6.16
N ARG A 169 5.05 -15.92 -5.79
CA ARG A 169 5.99 -17.05 -5.84
C ARG A 169 5.55 -18.19 -4.93
N PHE A 170 5.01 -17.87 -3.75
CA PHE A 170 4.47 -18.85 -2.84
C PHE A 170 3.24 -19.56 -3.44
N VAL A 171 2.32 -18.84 -4.09
CA VAL A 171 1.17 -19.45 -4.78
C VAL A 171 1.61 -20.42 -5.88
N LEU A 172 2.55 -20.01 -6.72
CA LEU A 172 3.03 -20.84 -7.83
C LEU A 172 3.86 -22.03 -7.36
N LYS A 173 4.58 -21.88 -6.24
CA LYS A 173 5.42 -22.92 -5.66
C LYS A 173 5.47 -22.80 -4.14
N PRO A 174 4.48 -23.40 -3.44
CA PRO A 174 4.44 -23.39 -1.98
C PRO A 174 5.70 -24.02 -1.38
N ASN A 175 6.13 -23.50 -0.24
CA ASN A 175 7.35 -23.95 0.44
C ASN A 175 7.23 -23.73 1.95
N MET A 176 8.12 -24.32 2.74
CA MET A 176 8.05 -24.27 4.21
C MET A 176 8.56 -22.94 4.83
N SER A 177 8.80 -21.89 4.04
CA SER A 177 9.25 -20.61 4.57
C SER A 177 8.10 -19.87 5.25
N LYS A 178 8.19 -19.69 6.58
CA LYS A 178 7.28 -18.85 7.36
C LYS A 178 7.04 -17.49 6.71
N ARG A 179 8.14 -16.80 6.39
CA ARG A 179 8.10 -15.47 5.76
C ARG A 179 7.33 -15.46 4.44
N SER A 180 7.53 -16.45 3.57
CA SER A 180 6.83 -16.49 2.28
C SER A 180 5.34 -16.75 2.45
N ALA A 181 4.99 -17.66 3.36
CA ALA A 181 3.61 -18.00 3.70
C ALA A 181 2.87 -16.82 4.39
N GLU A 182 3.54 -16.07 5.26
CA GLU A 182 3.00 -14.84 5.86
C GLU A 182 2.70 -13.77 4.81
N MET A 183 3.61 -13.57 3.84
CA MET A 183 3.36 -12.65 2.74
C MET A 183 2.17 -13.10 1.90
N PHE A 184 2.01 -14.41 1.67
CA PHE A 184 0.81 -14.93 1.01
C PHE A 184 -0.47 -14.64 1.81
N GLN A 185 -0.55 -15.02 3.10
CA GLN A 185 -1.74 -14.77 3.94
C GLN A 185 -2.13 -13.29 3.99
N ARG A 186 -1.13 -12.39 3.93
CA ARG A 186 -1.38 -10.95 3.85
C ARG A 186 -2.11 -10.52 2.57
N TYR A 187 -1.86 -11.16 1.44
CA TYR A 187 -2.41 -10.79 0.13
C TYR A 187 -3.44 -11.79 -0.42
N GLU A 188 -3.76 -12.87 0.29
CA GLU A 188 -4.60 -13.99 -0.19
C GLU A 188 -5.99 -13.53 -0.69
N ASN A 189 -6.54 -12.48 -0.08
CA ASN A 189 -7.83 -11.89 -0.44
C ASN A 189 -7.69 -10.67 -1.36
N SER A 190 -6.46 -10.32 -1.76
CA SER A 190 -6.20 -9.14 -2.58
C SER A 190 -6.45 -9.42 -4.06
N ARG A 191 -7.14 -8.50 -4.73
CA ARG A 191 -7.34 -8.55 -6.19
C ARG A 191 -6.02 -8.48 -6.96
N GLU A 192 -4.99 -7.86 -6.38
CA GLU A 192 -3.71 -7.66 -7.03
C GLU A 192 -2.86 -8.94 -7.02
N LEU A 193 -2.96 -9.77 -5.98
CA LEU A 193 -2.40 -11.13 -6.01
C LEU A 193 -3.05 -11.94 -7.13
N PHE A 194 -4.38 -11.95 -7.20
CA PHE A 194 -5.12 -12.68 -8.22
C PHE A 194 -4.65 -12.33 -9.63
N ARG A 195 -4.61 -11.03 -9.96
CA ARG A 195 -4.16 -10.55 -11.28
C ARG A 195 -2.72 -10.92 -11.59
N ARG A 196 -1.82 -10.92 -10.61
CA ARG A 196 -0.40 -11.25 -10.85
C ARG A 196 -0.17 -12.74 -11.02
N VAL A 197 -0.91 -13.57 -10.30
CA VAL A 197 -0.87 -15.03 -10.50
C VAL A 197 -1.42 -15.36 -11.89
N GLU A 198 -2.58 -14.81 -12.26
CA GLU A 198 -3.21 -15.02 -13.59
C GLU A 198 -2.25 -14.67 -14.74
N ARG A 199 -1.50 -13.56 -14.62
CA ARG A 199 -0.49 -13.16 -15.61
C ARG A 199 0.76 -14.03 -15.60
N SER A 200 1.13 -14.61 -14.47
CA SER A 200 2.40 -15.33 -14.31
C SER A 200 2.30 -16.79 -14.75
N ASP A 201 1.13 -17.40 -14.59
CA ASP A 201 0.89 -18.82 -14.91
C ASP A 201 0.15 -19.03 -16.23
N GLU A 202 -0.22 -17.94 -16.94
CA GLU A 202 -1.13 -17.96 -18.10
C GLU A 202 -2.44 -18.73 -17.83
N ALA A 203 -2.79 -18.87 -16.55
CA ALA A 203 -3.92 -19.65 -16.12
C ALA A 203 -5.23 -18.90 -16.40
N SER A 204 -6.29 -19.66 -16.62
CA SER A 204 -7.64 -19.10 -16.58
C SER A 204 -7.94 -18.53 -15.18
N SER A 205 -8.93 -17.64 -15.10
CA SER A 205 -9.44 -17.12 -13.82
C SER A 205 -9.77 -18.26 -12.83
N TRP A 206 -10.37 -19.36 -13.30
CA TRP A 206 -10.65 -20.53 -12.46
C TRP A 206 -9.38 -21.26 -12.01
N GLY A 207 -8.40 -21.43 -12.90
CA GLY A 207 -7.09 -22.01 -12.55
C GLY A 207 -6.37 -21.17 -11.48
N THR A 208 -6.44 -19.84 -11.61
CA THR A 208 -5.86 -18.91 -10.63
C THR A 208 -6.52 -19.05 -9.25
N CYS A 209 -7.85 -19.16 -9.18
CA CYS A 209 -8.56 -19.45 -7.93
C CYS A 209 -8.05 -20.74 -7.28
N ASN A 210 -7.92 -21.83 -8.06
CA ASN A 210 -7.47 -23.12 -7.54
C ASN A 210 -6.03 -23.08 -7.01
N LEU A 211 -5.13 -22.34 -7.67
CA LEU A 211 -3.76 -22.17 -7.18
C LEU A 211 -3.73 -21.43 -5.83
N ILE A 212 -4.51 -20.35 -5.69
CA ILE A 212 -4.59 -19.59 -4.44
C ILE A 212 -5.17 -20.46 -3.32
N LEU A 213 -6.25 -21.21 -3.60
CA LEU A 213 -6.84 -22.14 -2.64
C LEU A 213 -5.85 -23.25 -2.26
N SER A 214 -5.13 -23.83 -3.22
CA SER A 214 -4.13 -24.87 -2.95
C SER A 214 -2.98 -24.35 -2.09
N ALA A 215 -2.57 -23.10 -2.27
CA ALA A 215 -1.55 -22.47 -1.44
C ALA A 215 -2.04 -22.23 0.00
N ALA A 216 -3.32 -21.86 0.18
CA ALA A 216 -3.92 -21.74 1.50
C ALA A 216 -4.07 -23.11 2.19
N GLU A 217 -4.51 -24.14 1.47
CA GLU A 217 -4.57 -25.52 1.97
C GLU A 217 -3.18 -26.05 2.37
N PHE A 218 -2.14 -25.73 1.59
CA PHE A 218 -0.77 -26.05 1.95
C PHE A 218 -0.39 -25.47 3.31
N ILE A 219 -0.68 -24.20 3.57
CA ILE A 219 -0.42 -23.59 4.90
C ILE A 219 -1.22 -24.33 5.98
N GLY A 220 -2.49 -24.66 5.73
CA GLY A 220 -3.30 -25.40 6.70
C GLY A 220 -2.70 -26.77 7.05
N CYS A 221 -2.31 -27.55 6.05
CA CYS A 221 -1.72 -28.88 6.22
C CYS A 221 -0.36 -28.85 6.92
N TYR A 222 0.42 -27.80 6.72
CA TYR A 222 1.78 -27.69 7.25
C TYR A 222 1.94 -26.56 8.28
N PHE A 223 0.85 -26.08 8.88
CA PHE A 223 0.85 -24.87 9.70
C PHE A 223 1.92 -24.90 10.79
N PHE A 224 1.99 -25.97 11.58
CA PHE A 224 2.95 -26.07 12.68
C PHE A 224 4.41 -26.09 12.22
N VAL A 225 4.68 -26.61 11.02
CA VAL A 225 6.03 -26.60 10.41
C VAL A 225 6.35 -25.22 9.89
N VAL A 226 5.44 -24.64 9.10
CA VAL A 226 5.58 -23.31 8.49
C VAL A 226 5.67 -22.23 9.56
N ALA A 227 4.93 -22.36 10.66
CA ALA A 227 4.97 -21.46 11.81
C ALA A 227 6.23 -21.65 12.69
N GLU A 228 7.05 -22.66 12.38
CA GLU A 228 8.27 -23.04 13.10
C GLU A 228 8.00 -23.51 14.55
N ILE A 229 6.78 -23.99 14.83
CA ILE A 229 6.41 -24.60 16.12
C ILE A 229 7.01 -25.99 16.25
N VAL A 230 7.04 -26.75 15.14
CA VAL A 230 7.65 -28.08 15.07
C VAL A 230 8.58 -28.17 13.85
N LYS A 231 9.57 -29.07 13.91
CA LYS A 231 10.50 -29.29 12.79
C LYS A 231 9.96 -30.22 11.70
N GLY A 232 8.88 -30.94 11.98
CA GLY A 232 8.31 -31.95 11.10
C GLY A 232 6.89 -32.30 11.50
N THR A 233 6.66 -33.47 12.07
CA THR A 233 5.32 -33.87 12.53
C THR A 233 5.01 -33.31 13.91
N LEU A 234 3.76 -32.88 14.11
CA LEU A 234 3.24 -32.56 15.43
C LEU A 234 3.21 -33.83 16.28
N GLN A 235 3.90 -33.79 17.41
CA GLN A 235 3.90 -34.84 18.42
C GLN A 235 3.83 -34.16 19.78
N CYS A 236 2.82 -34.51 20.57
CA CYS A 236 2.71 -34.05 21.94
C CYS A 236 3.59 -34.93 22.84
N GLU A 237 4.09 -34.34 23.91
CA GLU A 237 4.77 -35.12 24.94
C GLU A 237 3.76 -36.05 25.61
N GLN A 238 4.13 -37.33 25.76
CA GLN A 238 3.26 -38.31 26.39
C GLN A 238 2.99 -37.91 27.83
N THR A 239 1.74 -37.63 28.13
CA THR A 239 1.27 -37.36 29.48
C THR A 239 0.57 -38.60 30.03
N SER A 240 0.64 -38.81 31.36
CA SER A 240 -0.03 -39.92 32.03
C SER A 240 -1.57 -39.78 32.08
N THR A 241 -2.11 -38.73 31.45
CA THR A 241 -3.53 -38.40 31.44
C THR A 241 -4.23 -38.96 30.21
N THR A 242 -5.42 -39.52 30.39
CA THR A 242 -6.26 -40.10 29.31
C THR A 242 -6.97 -39.05 28.43
N THR A 243 -6.51 -37.81 28.44
CA THR A 243 -7.14 -36.71 27.70
C THR A 243 -6.59 -36.63 26.30
N ALA A 244 -7.46 -36.50 25.29
CA ALA A 244 -7.06 -36.32 23.91
C ALA A 244 -6.12 -35.11 23.76
N GLN A 245 -4.97 -35.34 23.12
CA GLN A 245 -3.95 -34.35 22.83
C GLN A 245 -4.11 -33.80 21.41
N LEU A 246 -3.28 -32.83 21.03
CA LEU A 246 -3.40 -32.13 19.75
C LEU A 246 -3.00 -33.03 18.57
N ASP A 247 -2.06 -33.95 18.78
CA ASP A 247 -1.60 -34.95 17.81
C ASP A 247 -2.54 -36.17 17.68
N ASP A 248 -3.50 -36.34 18.60
CA ASP A 248 -4.60 -37.31 18.46
C ASP A 248 -5.68 -36.85 17.47
N LEU A 249 -5.66 -35.57 17.08
CA LEU A 249 -6.66 -35.01 16.16
C LEU A 249 -6.40 -35.45 14.72
N ASN A 250 -7.47 -35.81 14.01
CA ASN A 250 -7.38 -36.04 12.57
C ASN A 250 -7.13 -34.74 11.80
N GLY A 251 -6.69 -34.86 10.54
CA GLY A 251 -6.34 -33.72 9.70
C GLY A 251 -7.48 -32.70 9.53
N VAL A 252 -8.74 -33.12 9.50
CA VAL A 252 -9.89 -32.20 9.38
C VAL A 252 -10.05 -31.33 10.63
N CYS A 253 -9.91 -31.92 11.81
CA CYS A 253 -9.94 -31.20 13.08
C CYS A 253 -8.79 -30.20 13.17
N VAL A 254 -7.57 -30.62 12.79
CA VAL A 254 -6.40 -29.74 12.76
C VAL A 254 -6.60 -28.59 11.79
N LEU A 255 -7.05 -28.87 10.56
CA LEU A 255 -7.38 -27.84 9.56
C LEU A 255 -8.41 -26.83 10.08
N LYS A 256 -9.41 -27.31 10.83
CA LYS A 256 -10.41 -26.43 11.44
C LYS A 256 -9.79 -25.52 12.49
N ILE A 257 -8.88 -26.02 13.33
CA ILE A 257 -8.17 -25.21 14.33
C ILE A 257 -7.32 -24.14 13.64
N VAL A 258 -6.48 -24.55 12.69
CA VAL A 258 -5.56 -23.61 12.01
C VAL A 258 -6.29 -22.59 11.13
N SER A 259 -7.53 -22.86 10.73
CA SER A 259 -8.38 -21.87 10.01
C SER A 259 -8.69 -20.62 10.84
N PHE A 260 -8.51 -20.67 12.16
CA PHE A 260 -8.66 -19.52 13.06
C PHE A 260 -7.32 -18.85 13.40
N LEU A 261 -6.20 -19.35 12.89
CA LEU A 261 -4.86 -18.88 13.22
C LEU A 261 -4.21 -18.18 12.02
N ARG A 262 -3.44 -17.12 12.28
CA ARG A 262 -2.52 -16.55 11.30
C ARG A 262 -1.08 -16.85 11.68
N LEU A 263 -0.22 -17.01 10.68
CA LEU A 263 1.22 -17.21 10.92
C LEU A 263 1.83 -16.02 11.68
N SER A 264 1.31 -14.81 11.44
CA SER A 264 1.71 -13.59 12.14
C SER A 264 1.41 -13.59 13.64
N ASP A 265 0.55 -14.49 14.12
CA ASP A 265 0.18 -14.57 15.54
C ASP A 265 1.24 -15.37 16.33
N VAL A 266 2.05 -16.18 15.65
CA VAL A 266 3.08 -17.03 16.24
C VAL A 266 4.40 -16.26 16.31
N ARG A 267 4.86 -15.95 17.51
CA ARG A 267 6.19 -15.34 17.73
C ARG A 267 7.27 -16.41 17.60
N SER A 268 8.23 -16.17 16.72
CA SER A 268 9.51 -16.92 16.62
C SER A 268 10.50 -16.45 17.68
#